data_AF-A4IBU8-F1
#
_entry.id   AF-A4IBU8-F1
#
_cell.length_a   1.000
_cell.length_b   1.000
_cell.length_c   1.000
_cell.angle_alpha   90.00
_cell.angle_beta   90.00
_cell.angle_gamma   90.00
#
_symmetry.space_group_name_H-M   'P 1'
#
loop_
_entity.id
_entity.type
_entity.pdbx_description
1 polymer ?
#
loop_
_entity_poly.entity_id
_entity_poly.type
_entity_poly.pdbx_seq_one_letter_code
_entity_poly.pdbx_strand_id
1 'polypeptide(L)'
;MGDPFVRPGLEYAPHVEQVLLKHEGTMTLETTKDDWMRYQHRDTLATIIEHRDQLEYLCVAENLPPAKMERVLLERMVDPIAKR
;
A
#
# COMPACT_ATOMS: atom_id res chain seq x y z
N MET A 1 -3.16 -29.03 11.09
CA MET A 1 -3.74 -27.80 11.66
C MET A 1 -3.93 -26.88 10.46
N GLY A 2 -5.16 -26.56 10.06
CA GLY A 2 -5.40 -25.77 8.85
C GLY A 2 -4.80 -24.37 9.00
N ASP A 3 -4.25 -23.84 7.91
CA ASP A 3 -3.75 -22.47 7.86
C ASP A 3 -4.89 -21.50 8.27
N PRO A 4 -4.74 -20.67 9.32
CA PRO A 4 -5.83 -19.84 9.84
C PRO A 4 -6.41 -18.86 8.81
N PHE A 5 -5.68 -18.52 7.75
CA PHE A 5 -6.17 -17.63 6.68
C PHE A 5 -6.97 -18.36 5.61
N VAL A 6 -6.87 -19.68 5.57
CA VAL A 6 -7.57 -20.52 4.62
C VAL A 6 -8.82 -21.04 5.30
N ARG A 7 -10.01 -20.66 4.80
CA ARG A 7 -11.28 -21.20 5.32
C ARG A 7 -11.18 -22.73 5.38
N PRO A 8 -11.72 -23.39 6.42
CA PRO A 8 -11.75 -24.86 6.45
C PRO A 8 -12.29 -25.42 5.13
N GLY A 9 -11.44 -26.11 4.37
CA GLY A 9 -11.78 -26.70 3.06
C GLY A 9 -11.27 -25.97 1.81
N LEU A 10 -10.66 -24.78 1.92
CA LEU A 10 -9.76 -24.32 0.86
C LEU A 10 -8.39 -24.99 1.09
N GLU A 11 -7.77 -25.49 0.04
CA GLU A 11 -6.37 -25.91 0.05
C GLU A 11 -5.55 -24.81 -0.62
N TYR A 12 -4.31 -24.60 -0.15
CA TYR A 12 -3.38 -23.72 -0.86
C TYR A 12 -3.15 -24.29 -2.25
N ALA A 13 -3.63 -23.58 -3.26
CA ALA A 13 -3.54 -24.03 -4.64
C ALA A 13 -2.40 -23.28 -5.35
N PRO A 14 -1.72 -23.90 -6.32
CA PRO A 14 -0.60 -23.28 -7.04
C PRO A 14 -0.94 -21.94 -7.71
N HIS A 15 -2.21 -21.73 -8.08
CA HIS A 15 -2.66 -20.46 -8.65
C HIS A 15 -2.67 -19.32 -7.62
N VAL A 16 -2.85 -19.62 -6.33
CA VAL A 16 -2.77 -18.62 -5.25
C VAL A 16 -1.34 -18.10 -5.16
N GLU A 17 -0.35 -19.00 -5.20
CA GLU A 17 1.07 -18.62 -5.19
C GLU A 17 1.42 -17.66 -6.34
N GLN A 18 0.92 -17.94 -7.53
CA GLN A 18 1.12 -17.07 -8.70
C GLN A 18 0.52 -15.67 -8.50
N VAL A 19 -0.66 -15.57 -7.86
CA VAL A 19 -1.31 -14.29 -7.56
C VAL A 19 -0.51 -13.52 -6.50
N LEU A 20 -0.04 -14.20 -5.45
CA LEU A 20 0.78 -13.62 -4.38
C LEU A 20 2.10 -13.07 -4.94
N LEU A 21 2.74 -13.79 -5.86
CA LEU A 21 3.96 -13.34 -6.52
C LEU A 21 3.73 -12.19 -7.51
N LYS A 22 2.52 -12.09 -8.09
CA LYS A 22 2.17 -11.08 -9.08
C LYS A 22 1.80 -9.73 -8.46
N HIS A 23 1.17 -9.74 -7.29
CA HIS A 23 0.59 -8.56 -6.67
C HIS A 23 1.27 -8.23 -5.35
N GLU A 24 1.88 -7.05 -5.28
CA GLU A 24 2.38 -6.50 -4.02
C GLU A 24 1.22 -6.19 -3.06
N GLY A 25 1.46 -6.31 -1.75
CA GLY A 25 0.47 -6.00 -0.72
C GLY A 25 -0.54 -7.12 -0.40
N THR A 26 -0.45 -8.28 -1.07
CA THR A 26 -1.36 -9.42 -0.83
C THR A 26 -1.19 -10.09 0.54
N MET A 27 -0.09 -9.81 1.25
CA MET A 27 0.30 -10.36 2.54
C MET A 27 0.44 -11.89 2.55
N THR A 28 1.53 -12.36 3.16
CA THR A 28 1.83 -13.77 3.41
C THR A 28 2.01 -14.01 4.91
N LEU A 29 2.17 -15.28 5.32
CA LEU A 29 2.45 -15.64 6.71
C LEU A 29 3.74 -15.02 7.24
N GLU A 30 4.71 -14.77 6.36
CA GLU A 30 6.00 -14.17 6.68
C GLU A 30 5.97 -12.64 6.66
N THR A 31 4.84 -12.02 6.27
CA THR A 31 4.73 -10.57 6.19
C THR A 31 4.88 -9.95 7.56
N THR A 32 5.85 -9.05 7.69
CA THR A 32 6.09 -8.37 8.96
C THR A 32 5.10 -7.23 9.16
N LYS A 33 4.97 -6.76 10.41
CA LYS A 33 4.18 -5.56 10.73
C LYS A 33 4.65 -4.35 9.91
N ASP A 34 5.96 -4.22 9.71
CA ASP A 34 6.54 -3.08 8.98
C ASP A 34 6.20 -3.14 7.50
N ASP A 35 6.21 -4.32 6.89
CA ASP A 35 5.78 -4.52 5.50
C ASP A 35 4.32 -4.14 5.33
N TRP A 36 3.45 -4.60 6.24
CA TRP A 36 2.04 -4.22 6.25
C TRP A 36 1.84 -2.70 6.35
N MET A 37 2.54 -2.04 7.28
CA MET A 37 2.45 -0.58 7.41
C MET A 37 2.92 0.12 6.12
N ARG A 38 3.98 -0.36 5.46
CA ARG A 38 4.43 0.21 4.18
C ARG A 38 3.36 0.08 3.09
N TYR A 39 2.75 -1.09 2.94
CA TYR A 39 1.68 -1.29 1.96
C TYR A 39 0.48 -0.38 2.24
N GLN A 40 0.01 -0.34 3.49
CA GLN A 40 -1.11 0.51 3.89
C GLN A 40 -0.86 2.00 3.59
N HIS A 41 0.35 2.49 3.88
CA HIS A 41 0.72 3.86 3.57
C HIS A 41 0.81 4.11 2.07
N ARG A 42 1.38 3.19 1.28
CA ARG A 42 1.46 3.32 -0.18
C ARG A 42 0.07 3.37 -0.81
N ASP A 43 -0.85 2.52 -0.39
CA ASP A 43 -2.23 2.50 -0.90
C ASP A 43 -2.97 3.81 -0.60
N THR A 44 -2.79 4.32 0.62
CA THR A 44 -3.39 5.60 1.05
C THR A 44 -2.81 6.75 0.23
N LEU A 45 -1.48 6.80 0.07
CA LEU A 45 -0.82 7.84 -0.72
C LEU A 45 -1.22 7.74 -2.20
N ALA A 46 -1.39 6.53 -2.74
CA ALA A 46 -1.78 6.32 -4.13
C ALA A 46 -3.21 6.81 -4.38
N THR A 47 -4.11 6.53 -3.44
CA THR A 47 -5.48 7.03 -3.46
C THR A 47 -5.49 8.57 -3.47
N ILE A 48 -4.69 9.21 -2.61
CA ILE A 48 -4.60 10.67 -2.57
C ILE A 48 -4.09 11.25 -3.90
N ILE A 49 -3.10 10.60 -4.53
CA ILE A 49 -2.55 11.06 -5.82
C ILE A 49 -3.57 10.88 -6.95
N GLU A 50 -4.27 9.73 -6.99
CA GLU A 50 -5.23 9.40 -8.04
C GLU A 50 -6.49 10.27 -7.96
N HIS A 51 -6.97 10.56 -6.74
CA HIS A 51 -8.17 11.34 -6.49
C HIS A 51 -7.86 12.84 -6.40
N ARG A 52 -8.19 13.56 -7.49
CA ARG A 52 -7.88 14.99 -7.67
C ARG A 52 -8.41 15.89 -6.56
N ASP A 53 -9.58 15.59 -5.99
CA ASP A 53 -10.16 16.30 -4.86
C ASP A 53 -9.31 16.16 -3.58
N GLN A 54 -8.79 14.97 -3.31
CA GLN A 54 -7.90 14.73 -2.17
C GLN A 54 -6.54 15.38 -2.36
N LEU A 55 -5.99 15.30 -3.57
CA LEU A 55 -4.74 15.98 -3.92
C LEU A 55 -4.87 17.50 -3.79
N GLU A 56 -5.94 18.10 -4.34
CA GLU A 56 -6.21 19.54 -4.27
C GLU A 56 -6.36 20.03 -2.83
N TYR A 57 -7.01 19.24 -1.96
CA TYR A 57 -7.11 19.55 -0.54
C TYR A 57 -5.72 19.73 0.11
N LEU A 58 -4.79 18.81 -0.16
CA LEU A 58 -3.41 18.93 0.34
C LEU A 58 -2.65 20.07 -0.33
N CYS A 59 -2.88 20.32 -1.61
CA CYS A 59 -2.25 21.43 -2.33
C CYS A 59 -2.60 22.79 -1.70
N VAL A 60 -3.86 22.97 -1.29
CA VAL A 60 -4.31 24.19 -0.60
C VAL A 60 -3.69 24.27 0.79
N ALA A 61 -3.68 23.18 1.55
CA ALA A 61 -3.13 23.15 2.90
C ALA A 61 -1.62 23.47 2.95
N GLU A 62 -0.85 22.90 2.02
CA GLU A 62 0.61 23.06 1.96
C GLU A 62 1.05 24.22 1.04
N ASN A 63 0.11 24.92 0.40
CA ASN A 63 0.36 25.98 -0.58
C ASN A 63 1.35 25.54 -1.69
N LEU A 64 1.13 24.34 -2.23
CA LEU A 64 1.94 23.75 -3.29
C LEU A 64 1.10 23.47 -4.54
N PRO A 65 1.65 23.65 -5.75
CA PRO A 65 0.97 23.23 -6.97
C PRO A 65 0.86 21.69 -7.03
N PRO A 66 -0.17 21.13 -7.71
CA PRO A 66 -0.43 19.69 -7.77
C PRO A 66 0.78 18.83 -8.12
N ALA A 67 1.52 19.17 -9.17
CA ALA A 67 2.71 18.42 -9.59
C ALA A 67 3.82 18.35 -8.51
N LYS A 68 3.95 19.38 -7.67
CA LYS A 68 4.91 19.34 -6.55
C LYS A 68 4.37 18.48 -5.41
N MET A 69 3.06 18.56 -5.12
CA MET A 69 2.44 17.73 -4.10
C MET A 69 2.52 16.24 -4.45
N GLU A 70 2.20 15.87 -5.70
CA GLU A 70 2.37 14.51 -6.21
C GLU A 70 3.79 14.01 -6.00
N ARG A 71 4.79 14.82 -6.36
CA ARG A 71 6.20 14.47 -6.14
C ARG A 71 6.51 14.24 -4.66
N VAL A 72 6.03 15.09 -3.76
CA VAL A 72 6.24 14.93 -2.31
C VAL A 72 5.63 13.62 -1.80
N LEU A 73 4.42 13.27 -2.28
CA LEU A 73 3.74 12.03 -1.92
C LEU A 73 4.47 10.80 -2.49
N LEU A 74 4.93 10.85 -3.75
CA LEU A 74 5.73 9.79 -4.37
C LEU A 74 7.07 9.58 -3.65
N GLU A 75 7.78 10.65 -3.29
CA GLU A 75 9.01 10.57 -2.51
C GLU A 75 8.76 9.93 -1.13
N ARG A 76 7.58 10.18 -0.53
CA ARG A 76 7.16 9.55 0.72
C ARG A 76 6.81 8.07 0.56
N MET A 77 6.35 7.62 -0.61
CA MET A 77 6.02 6.20 -0.85
C MET A 77 7.24 5.28 -0.84
N VAL A 78 8.44 5.81 -1.06
CA VAL A 78 9.70 5.03 -1.06
C VAL A 78 9.87 4.31 0.27
N ASP A 79 9.82 5.07 1.38
CA ASP A 79 9.78 4.50 2.73
C ASP A 79 8.89 5.35 3.67
N PRO A 80 7.57 5.08 3.71
CA PRO A 80 6.62 5.92 4.44
C PRO A 80 6.71 5.78 5.96
N ILE A 81 7.38 4.73 6.46
CA ILE A 81 7.53 4.45 7.90
C ILE A 81 8.88 4.91 8.46
N ALA A 82 9.81 5.36 7.60
CA ALA A 82 11.05 5.95 8.05
C ALA A 82 10.77 7.16 8.96
N LYS A 83 11.37 7.17 10.15
CA LYS A 83 11.36 8.36 11.01
C LYS A 83 12.17 9.45 10.31
N ARG A 84 11.53 10.60 10.05
CA ARG A 84 12.22 11.85 9.70
C ARG A 84 12.77 12.53 10.95
#